data_AF-A0A1Q8QKN0-F1
#
_entry.id   AF-A0A1Q8QKN0-F1
#
_cell.length_a   1.000
_cell.length_b   1.000
_cell.length_c   1.000
_cell.angle_alpha   90.00
_cell.angle_beta   90.00
_cell.angle_gamma   90.00
#
_symmetry.space_group_name_H-M   'P 1'
#
loop_
_entity.id
_entity.type
_entity.pdbx_description
1 polymer ?
#
loop_
_entity_poly.entity_id
_entity_poly.type
_entity_poly.pdbx_seq_one_letter_code
_entity_poly.pdbx_strand_id
1 'polypeptide(L)'
;MFSYSKPLFYPVHVQLRDPLFGQVLLEHYGGKDSEYSAATQYLNHRSNMHNRYLRDLLGLIAAEEMGHMEMIAVAIKKLGGPPLSYVNSQGVPWNMSYVDQNLDPIGMLQADVEAEARARILYDQHFEMTNDPGLKKMIKFLGSREDVHKHLFLKAQILILQGTPPEQFIELIHEYKMSLQTTDNLGL
;
A
#
# COMPACT_ATOMS: atom_id res chain seq x y z
N MET A 1 8.74 2.40 -17.34
CA MET A 1 8.25 3.74 -17.70
C MET A 1 7.21 4.12 -16.68
N PHE A 2 7.28 5.32 -16.10
CA PHE A 2 6.28 5.85 -15.17
C PHE A 2 5.41 6.89 -15.88
N SER A 3 4.15 6.97 -15.51
CA SER A 3 3.22 8.01 -15.96
C SER A 3 2.53 8.60 -14.73
N TYR A 4 2.40 9.91 -14.69
CA TYR A 4 1.72 10.62 -13.62
C TYR A 4 0.39 11.18 -14.11
N SER A 5 -0.65 11.02 -13.30
CA SER A 5 -1.97 11.64 -13.50
C SER A 5 -2.33 12.42 -12.24
N LYS A 6 -2.85 13.64 -12.41
CA LYS A 6 -3.19 14.54 -11.30
C LYS A 6 -4.32 14.04 -10.38
N PRO A 7 -5.37 13.35 -10.86
CA PRO A 7 -6.43 12.87 -9.98
C PRO A 7 -5.89 11.87 -8.95
N LEU A 8 -6.31 12.04 -7.69
CA LEU A 8 -6.01 11.09 -6.61
C LEU A 8 -6.76 9.78 -6.83
N PHE A 9 -6.17 8.69 -6.33
CA PHE A 9 -6.76 7.35 -6.42
C PHE A 9 -8.11 7.27 -5.69
N TYR A 10 -8.23 7.93 -4.53
CA TYR A 10 -9.47 8.13 -3.81
C TYR A 10 -9.54 9.56 -3.23
N PRO A 11 -10.72 10.21 -3.17
CA PRO A 11 -10.84 11.57 -2.67
C PRO A 11 -10.44 11.72 -1.19
N VAL A 12 -9.49 12.62 -0.93
CA VAL A 12 -9.06 12.95 0.44
C VAL A 12 -9.87 14.12 0.97
N HIS A 13 -10.75 13.89 1.93
CA HIS A 13 -11.54 14.93 2.59
C HIS A 13 -11.15 15.06 4.07
N VAL A 14 -10.96 16.30 4.51
CA VAL A 14 -10.66 16.67 5.90
C VAL A 14 -11.58 17.81 6.27
N GLN A 15 -12.40 17.64 7.30
CA GLN A 15 -13.34 18.63 7.80
C GLN A 15 -12.66 19.68 8.69
N LEU A 16 -11.77 19.23 9.58
CA LEU A 16 -11.09 20.09 10.54
C LEU A 16 -9.59 19.81 10.56
N ARG A 17 -8.80 20.85 10.79
CA ARG A 17 -7.35 20.70 10.99
C ARG A 17 -7.09 19.94 12.28
N ASP A 18 -6.20 18.96 12.21
CA ASP A 18 -5.65 18.26 13.36
C ASP A 18 -4.16 17.99 13.09
N PRO A 19 -3.28 18.95 13.43
CA PRO A 19 -1.85 18.81 13.18
C PRO A 19 -1.21 17.61 13.90
N LEU A 20 -1.77 17.20 15.05
CA LEU A 20 -1.27 16.06 15.81
C LEU A 20 -1.55 14.76 15.06
N PHE A 21 -2.78 14.58 14.57
CA PHE A 21 -3.10 13.44 13.72
C PHE A 21 -2.34 13.50 12.39
N GLY A 22 -2.09 14.69 11.85
CA GLY A 22 -1.22 14.88 10.69
C GLY A 22 0.22 14.39 10.93
N GLN A 23 0.78 14.59 12.13
CA GLN A 23 2.08 14.00 12.51
C GLN A 23 2.00 12.48 12.63
N VAL A 24 0.91 11.95 13.20
CA VAL A 24 0.70 10.50 13.32
C VAL A 24 0.66 9.83 11.94
N LEU A 25 0.01 10.45 10.94
CA LEU A 25 -0.03 9.92 9.57
C LEU A 25 1.33 9.85 8.87
N LEU A 26 2.41 10.45 9.41
CA LEU A 26 3.77 10.19 8.91
C LEU A 26 4.17 8.72 9.07
N GLU A 27 3.54 7.96 9.97
CA GLU A 27 3.76 6.51 10.08
C GLU A 27 3.42 5.79 8.77
N HIS A 28 2.36 6.22 8.08
CA HIS A 28 1.94 5.70 6.77
C HIS A 28 2.70 6.31 5.60
N TYR A 29 3.46 7.39 5.81
CA TYR A 29 4.23 8.07 4.75
C TYR A 29 5.69 7.59 4.69
N GLY A 30 6.38 7.57 5.84
CA GLY A 30 7.82 7.24 5.93
C GLY A 30 8.17 6.28 7.06
N GLY A 31 7.18 5.62 7.66
CA GLY A 31 7.38 4.54 8.64
C GLY A 31 7.84 3.21 8.04
N LYS A 32 8.08 2.22 8.90
CA LYS A 32 8.50 0.88 8.47
C LYS A 32 7.43 0.19 7.64
N ASP A 33 6.19 0.22 8.11
CA ASP A 33 5.03 -0.42 7.46
C ASP A 33 4.22 0.64 6.69
N SER A 34 4.92 1.56 6.01
CA SER A 34 4.35 2.67 5.24
C SER A 34 4.16 2.33 3.78
N GLU A 35 3.39 3.18 3.09
CA GLU A 35 3.20 3.12 1.64
C GLU A 35 4.53 3.23 0.88
N TYR A 36 5.48 4.02 1.39
CA TYR A 36 6.80 4.15 0.79
C TYR A 36 7.63 2.88 0.93
N SER A 37 7.56 2.22 2.08
CA SER A 37 8.20 0.92 2.28
C SER A 37 7.60 -0.15 1.37
N ALA A 38 6.27 -0.25 1.32
CA ALA A 38 5.54 -1.19 0.48
C ALA A 38 5.91 -1.00 -1.00
N ALA A 39 5.77 0.22 -1.53
CA ALA A 39 6.14 0.55 -2.90
C ALA A 39 7.59 0.16 -3.23
N THR A 40 8.53 0.48 -2.34
CA THR A 40 9.96 0.20 -2.55
C THR A 40 10.24 -1.31 -2.51
N GLN A 41 9.64 -2.02 -1.55
CA GLN A 41 9.79 -3.46 -1.42
C GLN A 41 9.25 -4.20 -2.65
N TYR A 42 8.04 -3.85 -3.09
CA TYR A 42 7.40 -4.52 -4.22
C TYR A 42 8.13 -4.22 -5.53
N LEU A 43 8.68 -3.01 -5.71
CA LEU A 43 9.57 -2.72 -6.85
C LEU A 43 10.87 -3.54 -6.82
N ASN A 44 11.45 -3.75 -5.64
CA ASN A 44 12.65 -4.58 -5.48
C ASN A 44 12.35 -6.05 -5.78
N HIS A 45 11.31 -6.61 -5.17
CA HIS A 45 10.87 -7.99 -5.42
C HIS A 45 10.47 -8.20 -6.88
N ARG A 46 9.74 -7.25 -7.49
CA ARG A 46 9.44 -7.26 -8.93
C ARG A 46 10.70 -7.40 -9.79
N SER A 47 11.77 -6.70 -9.44
CA SER A 47 13.00 -6.70 -10.24
C SER A 47 13.73 -8.05 -10.18
N ASN A 48 13.50 -8.81 -9.11
CA ASN A 48 14.11 -10.12 -8.88
C ASN A 48 13.16 -11.30 -9.15
N MET A 49 11.86 -11.07 -9.34
CA MET A 49 10.87 -12.10 -9.60
C MET A 49 10.99 -12.66 -11.04
N HIS A 50 11.13 -13.96 -11.19
CA HIS A 50 11.31 -14.57 -12.53
C HIS A 50 10.00 -14.72 -13.31
N ASN A 51 8.89 -15.05 -12.64
CA ASN A 51 7.59 -15.22 -13.28
C ASN A 51 7.11 -13.85 -13.82
N ARG A 52 6.87 -13.77 -15.13
CA ARG A 52 6.46 -12.52 -15.80
C ARG A 52 5.15 -11.92 -15.27
N TYR A 53 4.16 -12.75 -14.94
CA TYR A 53 2.87 -12.28 -14.46
C TYR A 53 2.95 -11.80 -13.01
N LEU A 54 3.77 -12.45 -12.19
CA LEU A 54 4.05 -11.97 -10.83
C LEU A 54 4.83 -10.65 -10.83
N ARG A 55 5.77 -10.47 -11.77
CA ARG A 55 6.42 -9.16 -11.98
C ARG A 55 5.43 -8.06 -12.32
N ASP A 56 4.46 -8.38 -13.17
CA ASP A 56 3.42 -7.43 -13.57
C ASP A 56 2.50 -7.12 -12.38
N LEU A 57 2.07 -8.14 -11.62
CA LEU A 57 1.27 -7.98 -10.40
C LEU A 57 1.98 -7.10 -9.35
N LEU A 58 3.22 -7.43 -8.99
CA LEU A 58 4.03 -6.66 -8.04
C LEU A 58 4.21 -5.21 -8.52
N GLY A 59 4.40 -5.01 -9.83
CA GLY A 59 4.53 -3.68 -10.41
C GLY A 59 3.26 -2.86 -10.38
N LEU A 60 2.10 -3.50 -10.55
CA LEU A 60 0.79 -2.85 -10.45
C LEU A 60 0.52 -2.42 -9.01
N ILE A 61 0.70 -3.33 -8.05
CA ILE A 61 0.50 -3.03 -6.62
C ILE A 61 1.49 -1.95 -6.16
N ALA A 62 2.78 -2.06 -6.52
CA ALA A 62 3.75 -1.01 -6.19
C ALA A 62 3.40 0.38 -6.75
N ALA A 63 2.77 0.43 -7.93
CA ALA A 63 2.31 1.69 -8.51
C ALA A 63 1.09 2.26 -7.76
N GLU A 64 0.23 1.37 -7.25
CA GLU A 64 -0.89 1.74 -6.39
C GLU A 64 -0.43 2.29 -5.04
N GLU A 65 0.57 1.68 -4.39
CA GLU A 65 1.13 2.19 -3.12
C GLU A 65 1.74 3.60 -3.27
N MET A 66 2.32 3.93 -4.42
CA MET A 66 2.74 5.31 -4.68
C MET A 66 1.55 6.27 -4.76
N GLY A 67 0.39 5.81 -5.23
CA GLY A 67 -0.87 6.56 -5.21
C GLY A 67 -1.41 6.72 -3.79
N HIS A 68 -1.35 5.67 -2.97
CA HIS A 68 -1.69 5.73 -1.55
C HIS A 68 -0.79 6.72 -0.79
N MET A 69 0.51 6.70 -1.09
CA MET A 69 1.47 7.65 -0.54
C MET A 69 1.11 9.11 -0.89
N GLU A 70 0.66 9.37 -2.13
CA GLU A 70 0.15 10.70 -2.53
C GLU A 70 -1.10 11.10 -1.73
N MET A 71 -2.03 10.15 -1.50
CA MET A 71 -3.21 10.40 -0.66
C MET A 71 -2.85 10.75 0.78
N ILE A 72 -1.93 9.99 1.40
CA ILE A 72 -1.42 10.26 2.75
C ILE A 72 -0.74 11.63 2.82
N ALA A 73 0.11 11.97 1.84
CA ALA A 73 0.74 13.29 1.74
C ALA A 73 -0.28 14.43 1.69
N VAL A 74 -1.36 14.27 0.91
CA VAL A 74 -2.45 15.26 0.84
C VAL A 74 -3.20 15.34 2.17
N ALA A 75 -3.46 14.21 2.83
CA ALA A 75 -4.14 14.17 4.13
C ALA A 75 -3.34 14.93 5.20
N ILE A 76 -2.03 14.64 5.33
CA ILE A 76 -1.11 15.32 6.26
C ILE A 76 -1.15 16.84 6.03
N LYS A 77 -1.06 17.28 4.77
CA LYS A 77 -1.13 18.71 4.42
C LYS A 77 -2.46 19.34 4.79
N LYS A 78 -3.59 18.70 4.49
CA LYS A 78 -4.93 19.21 4.80
C LYS A 78 -5.22 19.28 6.29
N LEU A 79 -4.71 18.32 7.05
CA LEU A 79 -4.72 18.31 8.51
C LEU A 79 -3.88 19.45 9.11
N GLY A 80 -2.97 20.03 8.33
CA GLY A 80 -2.02 21.01 8.81
C GLY A 80 -0.90 20.40 9.64
N GLY A 81 -0.55 19.14 9.35
CA GLY A 81 0.57 18.43 9.95
C GLY A 81 1.93 19.04 9.58
N PRO A 82 3.02 18.40 10.03
CA PRO A 82 4.37 18.87 9.77
C PRO A 82 4.71 18.87 8.27
N PRO A 83 5.76 19.61 7.85
CA PRO A 83 6.32 19.47 6.51
C PRO A 83 6.63 18.00 6.20
N LEU A 84 6.28 17.56 5.00
CA LEU A 84 6.54 16.19 4.58
C LEU A 84 8.04 15.92 4.50
N SER A 85 8.46 14.85 5.15
CA SER A 85 9.78 14.25 5.05
C SER A 85 9.61 12.73 5.14
N TYR A 86 10.57 11.97 4.61
CA TYR A 86 10.56 10.50 4.67
C TYR A 86 10.98 10.05 6.07
N VAL A 87 10.12 10.32 7.06
CA VAL A 87 10.27 9.96 8.46
C VAL A 87 8.98 9.31 8.95
N ASN A 88 9.08 8.54 10.03
CA ASN A 88 7.91 8.03 10.73
C ASN A 88 7.31 9.08 11.68
N SER A 89 6.25 8.73 12.43
CA SER A 89 5.56 9.68 13.34
C SER A 89 6.43 10.20 14.50
N GLN A 90 7.52 9.50 14.84
CA GLN A 90 8.52 9.92 15.82
C GLN A 90 9.71 10.69 15.22
N GLY A 91 9.70 10.94 13.90
CA GLY A 91 10.77 11.66 13.21
C GLY A 91 11.99 10.82 12.87
N VAL A 92 11.92 9.49 12.99
CA VAL A 92 12.99 8.58 12.58
C VAL A 92 13.02 8.49 11.05
N PRO A 93 14.16 8.78 10.40
CA PRO A 93 14.25 8.66 8.94
C PRO A 93 14.02 7.24 8.43
N TRP A 94 13.25 7.16 7.36
CA TRP A 94 13.11 5.94 6.58
C TRP A 94 14.48 5.42 6.13
N ASN A 95 14.69 4.11 6.17
CA ASN A 95 15.95 3.53 5.74
C ASN A 95 15.77 2.14 5.12
N MET A 96 16.82 1.68 4.42
CA MET A 96 16.81 0.43 3.66
C MET A 96 16.51 -0.83 4.49
N SER A 97 16.70 -0.81 5.81
CA SER A 97 16.39 -1.99 6.66
C SER A 97 14.89 -2.32 6.73
N TYR A 98 14.03 -1.44 6.22
CA TYR A 98 12.59 -1.68 6.14
C TYR A 98 12.19 -2.50 4.91
N VAL A 99 13.09 -2.70 3.95
CA VAL A 99 12.84 -3.44 2.71
C VAL A 99 13.44 -4.84 2.81
N ASP A 100 12.60 -5.85 2.66
CA ASP A 100 13.07 -7.23 2.57
C ASP A 100 13.93 -7.45 1.30
N GLN A 101 14.98 -8.26 1.44
CA GLN A 101 15.98 -8.49 0.40
C GLN A 101 16.00 -9.95 -0.09
N ASN A 102 14.98 -10.74 0.26
CA ASN A 102 14.93 -12.14 -0.11
C ASN A 102 14.88 -12.30 -1.65
N LEU A 103 15.57 -13.33 -2.14
CA LEU A 103 15.63 -13.66 -3.57
C LEU A 103 14.81 -14.91 -3.90
N ASP A 104 14.32 -15.65 -2.90
CA ASP A 104 13.39 -16.75 -3.09
C ASP A 104 11.96 -16.23 -3.32
N PRO A 105 11.26 -16.64 -4.40
CA PRO A 105 9.91 -16.15 -4.71
C PRO A 105 8.87 -16.37 -3.60
N ILE A 106 8.94 -17.48 -2.87
CA ILE A 106 8.00 -17.76 -1.76
C ILE A 106 8.33 -16.85 -0.59
N GLY A 107 9.61 -16.68 -0.28
CA GLY A 107 10.11 -15.77 0.73
C GLY A 107 9.75 -14.30 0.47
N MET A 108 9.90 -13.82 -0.78
CA MET A 108 9.48 -12.48 -1.17
C MET A 108 7.98 -12.27 -0.90
N LEU A 109 7.13 -13.17 -1.43
CA LEU A 109 5.69 -13.07 -1.27
C LEU A 109 5.25 -13.18 0.19
N GLN A 110 5.97 -13.99 1.00
CA GLN A 110 5.73 -14.07 2.44
C GLN A 110 6.00 -12.72 3.11
N ALA A 111 7.13 -12.09 2.81
CA ALA A 111 7.47 -10.77 3.34
C ALA A 111 6.45 -9.69 2.91
N ASP A 112 5.94 -9.77 1.68
CA ASP A 112 4.91 -8.87 1.17
C ASP A 112 3.57 -9.06 1.91
N VAL A 113 3.11 -10.31 2.08
CA VAL A 113 1.91 -10.64 2.89
C VAL A 113 2.01 -10.09 4.31
N GLU A 114 3.17 -10.22 4.93
CA GLU A 114 3.39 -9.74 6.29
C GLU A 114 3.44 -8.21 6.37
N ALA A 115 4.00 -7.55 5.36
CA ALA A 115 3.99 -6.08 5.26
C ALA A 115 2.54 -5.56 5.17
N GLU A 116 1.74 -6.12 4.28
CA GLU A 116 0.31 -5.79 4.13
C GLU A 116 -0.48 -6.00 5.43
N ALA A 117 -0.22 -7.12 6.12
CA ALA A 117 -0.88 -7.41 7.39
C ALA A 117 -0.53 -6.37 8.48
N ARG A 118 0.73 -5.91 8.53
CA ARG A 118 1.15 -4.87 9.48
C ARG A 118 0.58 -3.50 9.13
N ALA A 119 0.61 -3.12 7.85
CA ALA A 119 0.00 -1.88 7.37
C ALA A 119 -1.50 -1.85 7.66
N ARG A 120 -2.22 -2.95 7.41
CA ARG A 120 -3.64 -3.10 7.74
C ARG A 120 -3.94 -2.84 9.22
N ILE A 121 -3.13 -3.41 10.12
CA ILE A 121 -3.27 -3.23 11.57
C ILE A 121 -3.04 -1.76 11.93
N LEU A 122 -2.02 -1.11 11.35
CA LEU A 122 -1.79 0.31 11.58
C LEU A 122 -2.97 1.15 11.08
N TYR A 123 -3.58 0.82 9.94
CA TYR A 123 -4.77 1.53 9.47
C TYR A 123 -5.96 1.37 10.44
N ASP A 124 -6.19 0.19 11.00
CA ASP A 124 -7.22 -0.02 12.03
C ASP A 124 -6.97 0.82 13.29
N GLN A 125 -5.73 0.85 13.77
CA GLN A 125 -5.38 1.65 14.94
C GLN A 125 -5.65 3.15 14.69
N HIS A 126 -5.21 3.66 13.54
CA HIS A 126 -5.36 5.07 13.22
C HIS A 126 -6.78 5.47 12.81
N PHE A 127 -7.59 4.52 12.34
CA PHE A 127 -9.02 4.73 12.12
C PHE A 127 -9.75 5.12 13.43
N GLU A 128 -9.37 4.51 14.56
CA GLU A 128 -9.95 4.79 15.87
C GLU A 128 -9.42 6.08 16.50
N MET A 129 -8.29 6.62 16.01
CA MET A 129 -7.66 7.83 16.55
C MET A 129 -8.24 9.14 16.02
N THR A 130 -9.10 9.09 15.01
CA THR A 130 -9.75 10.28 14.44
C THR A 130 -11.27 10.17 14.48
N ASN A 131 -11.96 11.30 14.57
CA ASN A 131 -13.42 11.37 14.41
C ASN A 131 -13.83 12.05 13.10
N ASP A 132 -12.86 12.46 12.27
CA ASP A 132 -13.15 13.09 10.98
C ASP A 132 -13.73 12.04 10.00
N PRO A 133 -14.98 12.21 9.53
CA PRO A 133 -15.63 11.21 8.70
C PRO A 133 -14.99 11.08 7.31
N GLY A 134 -14.37 12.13 6.78
CA GLY A 134 -13.65 12.09 5.51
C GLY A 134 -12.37 11.27 5.63
N LEU A 135 -11.62 11.47 6.73
CA LEU A 135 -10.43 10.66 7.01
C LEU A 135 -10.78 9.21 7.31
N LYS A 136 -11.86 8.95 8.06
CA LYS A 136 -12.33 7.57 8.29
C LYS A 136 -12.63 6.83 7.00
N LYS A 137 -13.26 7.50 6.02
CA LYS A 137 -13.51 6.91 4.69
C LYS A 137 -12.21 6.61 3.95
N MET A 138 -11.27 7.57 3.92
CA MET A 138 -9.96 7.38 3.30
C MET A 138 -9.18 6.22 3.95
N ILE A 139 -9.08 6.18 5.28
CA ILE A 139 -8.37 5.13 6.02
C ILE A 139 -9.03 3.76 5.79
N LYS A 140 -10.37 3.71 5.79
CA LYS A 140 -11.09 2.48 5.47
C LYS A 140 -10.83 2.01 4.04
N PHE A 141 -10.77 2.93 3.09
CA PHE A 141 -10.40 2.62 1.71
C PHE A 141 -9.00 2.01 1.65
N LEU A 142 -7.98 2.70 2.19
CA LEU A 142 -6.60 2.23 2.21
C LEU A 142 -6.48 0.86 2.89
N GLY A 143 -7.04 0.70 4.09
CA GLY A 143 -7.06 -0.59 4.79
C GLY A 143 -7.73 -1.72 3.98
N SER A 144 -8.77 -1.42 3.19
CA SER A 144 -9.39 -2.43 2.33
C SER A 144 -8.51 -2.82 1.13
N ARG A 145 -7.62 -1.93 0.67
CA ARG A 145 -6.65 -2.22 -0.37
C ARG A 145 -5.57 -3.18 0.14
N GLU A 146 -5.14 -3.01 1.38
CA GLU A 146 -4.18 -3.94 2.01
C GLU A 146 -4.73 -5.38 2.08
N ASP A 147 -6.03 -5.52 2.34
CA ASP A 147 -6.69 -6.81 2.35
C ASP A 147 -6.70 -7.46 0.94
N VAL A 148 -6.85 -6.67 -0.12
CA VAL A 148 -6.77 -7.14 -1.51
C VAL A 148 -5.34 -7.53 -1.88
N HIS A 149 -4.35 -6.69 -1.57
CA HIS A 149 -2.95 -6.96 -1.87
C HIS A 149 -2.47 -8.23 -1.15
N LYS A 150 -2.73 -8.33 0.16
CA LYS A 150 -2.47 -9.52 0.96
C LYS A 150 -3.10 -10.78 0.36
N HIS A 151 -4.36 -10.69 -0.08
CA HIS A 151 -5.05 -11.81 -0.71
C HIS A 151 -4.34 -12.26 -1.99
N LEU A 152 -3.97 -11.33 -2.86
CA LEU A 152 -3.29 -11.62 -4.13
C LEU A 152 -1.91 -12.24 -3.91
N PHE A 153 -1.14 -11.75 -2.94
CA PHE A 153 0.17 -12.32 -2.59
C PHE A 153 0.04 -13.73 -1.99
N LEU A 154 -0.92 -13.96 -1.09
CA LEU A 154 -1.20 -15.30 -0.55
C LEU A 154 -1.59 -16.27 -1.67
N LYS A 155 -2.46 -15.85 -2.58
CA LYS A 155 -2.89 -16.67 -3.71
C LYS A 155 -1.73 -16.97 -4.66
N ALA A 156 -0.88 -15.98 -4.94
CA ALA A 156 0.36 -16.19 -5.70
C ALA A 156 1.26 -17.24 -5.05
N GLN A 157 1.46 -17.17 -3.73
CA GLN A 157 2.27 -18.12 -2.98
C GLN A 157 1.71 -19.55 -3.08
N ILE A 158 0.39 -19.71 -2.93
CA ILE A 158 -0.30 -21.00 -3.06
C ILE A 158 -0.11 -21.58 -4.48
N LEU A 159 -0.25 -20.77 -5.53
CA LEU A 159 -0.07 -21.23 -6.91
C LEU A 159 1.38 -21.67 -7.18
N ILE A 160 2.38 -20.98 -6.63
CA ILE A 160 3.79 -21.41 -6.73
C ILE A 160 3.97 -22.78 -6.06
N LEU A 161 3.45 -22.95 -4.84
CA LEU A 161 3.57 -24.20 -4.07
C LEU A 161 2.87 -25.39 -4.76
N GLN A 162 1.82 -25.12 -5.53
CA GLN A 162 1.10 -26.13 -6.32
C GLN A 162 1.80 -26.49 -7.64
N GLY A 163 2.91 -25.81 -7.99
CA GLY A 163 3.58 -26.01 -9.28
C GLY A 163 2.75 -25.52 -10.47
N THR A 164 1.89 -24.51 -10.25
CA THR A 164 1.01 -23.98 -11.29
C THR A 164 1.82 -23.46 -12.48
N PRO A 165 1.40 -23.77 -13.73
CA PRO A 165 2.04 -23.22 -14.92
C PRO A 165 2.04 -21.67 -14.95
N PRO A 166 3.13 -21.02 -15.39
CA PRO A 166 3.28 -19.57 -15.31
C PRO A 166 2.12 -18.77 -15.93
N GLU A 167 1.53 -19.24 -17.03
CA GLU A 167 0.42 -18.58 -17.73
C GLU A 167 -0.84 -18.41 -16.90
N GLN A 168 -1.09 -19.29 -15.92
CA GLN A 168 -2.30 -19.20 -15.09
C GLN A 168 -2.23 -18.06 -14.06
N PHE A 169 -1.04 -17.50 -13.80
CA PHE A 169 -0.88 -16.34 -12.92
C PHE A 169 -1.47 -15.05 -13.52
N ILE A 170 -1.85 -15.05 -14.81
CA ILE A 170 -2.57 -13.92 -15.42
C ILE A 170 -3.90 -13.63 -14.70
N GLU A 171 -4.54 -14.64 -14.13
CA GLU A 171 -5.79 -14.49 -13.38
C GLU A 171 -5.64 -13.56 -12.17
N LEU A 172 -4.46 -13.51 -11.54
CA LEU A 172 -4.18 -12.58 -10.44
C LEU A 172 -4.20 -11.13 -10.91
N ILE A 173 -3.70 -10.86 -12.13
CA ILE A 173 -3.75 -9.52 -12.73
C ILE A 173 -5.19 -9.14 -13.06
N HIS A 174 -5.99 -10.09 -13.54
CA HIS A 174 -7.41 -9.86 -13.78
C HIS A 174 -8.14 -9.54 -12.48
N GLU A 175 -7.94 -10.33 -11.43
CA GLU A 175 -8.52 -10.12 -10.11
C GLU A 175 -8.13 -8.77 -9.50
N TYR A 176 -6.84 -8.41 -9.58
CA TYR A 176 -6.35 -7.09 -9.19
C TYR A 176 -7.15 -5.97 -9.90
N LYS A 177 -7.27 -6.03 -11.24
CA LYS A 177 -8.00 -5.00 -12.00
C LYS A 177 -9.48 -4.94 -11.66
N MET A 178 -10.11 -6.09 -11.42
CA MET A 178 -11.52 -6.14 -11.03
C MET A 178 -11.74 -5.52 -9.65
N SER A 179 -10.78 -5.68 -8.72
CA SER A 179 -10.86 -5.08 -7.39
C SER A 179 -10.94 -3.55 -7.42
N LEU A 180 -10.35 -2.91 -8.43
CA LEU A 180 -10.39 -1.45 -8.62
C LEU A 180 -11.75 -0.95 -9.14
N GLN A 181 -12.49 -1.78 -9.88
CA GLN A 181 -13.81 -1.42 -10.39
C GLN A 181 -14.89 -1.51 -9.30
N THR A 182 -14.70 -2.41 -8.33
CA THR A 182 -15.61 -2.54 -7.18
C THR A 182 -15.51 -1.37 -6.21
N THR A 183 -14.35 -0.71 -6.13
CA THR A 183 -14.16 0.47 -5.27
C THR A 183 -14.88 1.71 -5.82
N ASP A 184 -15.05 1.84 -7.13
CA ASP A 184 -15.78 2.96 -7.75
C ASP A 184 -17.32 2.89 -7.52
N ASN A 185 -17.87 1.67 -7.38
CA ASN A 185 -19.32 1.46 -7.25
C ASN A 185 -19.87 1.55 -5.83
N LEU A 186 -19.02 1.66 -4.81
CA LEU A 186 -19.47 1.65 -3.41
C LEU A 186 -19.92 3.01 -2.87
N GLY A 187 -19.77 4.11 -3.63
CA GLY A 187 -20.29 5.42 -3.23
C GLY A 187 -19.94 5.83 -1.80
N LEU A 188 -18.80 5.37 -1.30
CA LEU A 188 -18.26 5.70 0.02
C LEU A 188 -17.60 7.06 -0.04
#